data_AF-A0A550GP48-F1
#
_entry.id   AF-A0A550GP48-F1
#
_cell.length_a   1.000
_cell.length_b   1.000
_cell.length_c   1.000
_cell.angle_alpha   90.00
_cell.angle_beta   90.00
_cell.angle_gamma   90.00
#
_symmetry.space_group_name_H-M   'P 1'
#
loop_
_entity.id
_entity.type
_entity.pdbx_description
1 polymer ?
#
loop_
_entity_poly.entity_id
_entity_poly.type
_entity_poly.pdbx_seq_one_letter_code
_entity_poly.pdbx_strand_id
1 'polypeptide(L)'
;MSKDQAIGGVIFLICLIIAVGYAITLAWPHLFVDFFAYLGITITFDVRFWLIAIPVFIAFIAVLFIGAWIGWTMATTPPPKPIEEITSEMEEEKTSE
;
A
#
# COMPACT_ATOMS: atom_id res chain seq x y z
N MET A 1 20.59 17.54 -18.83
CA MET A 1 19.50 17.23 -17.88
C MET A 1 20.09 17.25 -16.47
N SER A 2 19.40 17.83 -15.49
CA SER A 2 19.82 17.67 -14.09
C SER A 2 19.73 16.19 -13.71
N LYS A 3 20.58 15.74 -12.79
CA LYS A 3 20.58 14.34 -12.33
C LYS A 3 19.20 13.92 -11.82
N ASP A 4 18.49 14.84 -11.16
CA ASP A 4 17.16 14.62 -10.63
C ASP A 4 16.09 14.47 -11.72
N GLN A 5 16.18 15.24 -12.81
CA GLN A 5 15.29 15.11 -13.96
C GLN A 5 15.52 13.80 -14.72
N ALA A 6 16.77 13.32 -14.78
CA ALA A 6 17.09 12.02 -15.37
C ALA A 6 16.49 10.88 -14.53
N ILE A 7 16.62 10.94 -13.20
CA ILE A 7 16.04 9.95 -12.28
C ILE A 7 14.51 9.94 -12.39
N GLY A 8 13.87 11.11 -12.35
CA GLY A 8 12.41 11.23 -12.52
C GLY A 8 11.94 10.70 -13.86
N GLY A 9 12.66 11.00 -14.95
CA GLY A 9 12.35 10.49 -16.29
C GLY A 9 12.46 8.97 -16.40
N VAL A 10 13.49 8.36 -15.79
CA VAL A 10 13.67 6.91 -15.77
C VAL A 10 12.54 6.23 -15.01
N ILE A 11 12.18 6.74 -13.83
CA ILE A 11 11.08 6.19 -13.02
C ILE A 11 9.76 6.27 -13.79
N PHE A 12 9.45 7.42 -14.40
CA PHE A 12 8.25 7.58 -15.22
C PHE A 12 8.20 6.58 -16.38
N LEU A 13 9.32 6.40 -17.08
CA LEU A 13 9.39 5.49 -18.23
C LEU A 13 9.18 4.03 -17.79
N ILE A 14 9.79 3.62 -16.67
CA ILE A 14 9.58 2.28 -16.09
C ILE A 14 8.11 2.08 -15.70
N CYS A 15 7.52 3.03 -14.98
CA CYS A 15 6.11 2.96 -14.60
C CYS A 15 5.19 2.88 -15.83
N LEU A 16 5.48 3.65 -16.88
CA LEU A 16 4.73 3.63 -18.12
C LEU A 16 4.83 2.28 -18.83
N ILE A 17 6.03 1.69 -18.90
CA ILE A 17 6.23 0.34 -19.46
C ILE A 17 5.43 -0.69 -18.66
N ILE A 18 5.50 -0.65 -17.32
CA ILE A 18 4.76 -1.57 -16.47
C ILE A 18 3.25 -1.42 -16.68
N ALA A 19 2.75 -0.18 -16.75
CA ALA A 19 1.33 0.10 -16.95
C ALA A 19 0.83 -0.43 -18.30
N VAL A 20 1.59 -0.18 -19.37
CA VAL A 20 1.27 -0.68 -20.72
C VAL A 20 1.34 -2.21 -20.76
N GLY A 21 2.41 -2.80 -20.20
CA GLY A 21 2.56 -4.24 -20.11
C GLY A 21 1.40 -4.89 -19.36
N TYR A 22 1.02 -4.35 -18.20
CA TYR A 22 -0.13 -4.80 -17.42
C TYR A 22 -1.45 -4.70 -18.20
N ALA A 23 -1.68 -3.59 -18.91
CA ALA A 23 -2.90 -3.42 -19.71
C ALA A 23 -2.98 -4.45 -20.86
N ILE A 24 -1.85 -4.69 -21.54
CA ILE A 24 -1.77 -5.67 -22.63
C ILE A 24 -1.99 -7.09 -22.12
N THR A 25 -1.35 -7.49 -21.01
CA THR A 25 -1.52 -8.83 -20.44
C THR A 25 -2.94 -9.08 -19.95
N LEU A 26 -3.64 -8.04 -19.49
CA LEU A 26 -5.03 -8.12 -19.06
C LEU A 26 -6.02 -8.19 -20.25
N ALA A 27 -5.73 -7.48 -21.35
CA ALA A 27 -6.50 -7.49 -22.58
C ALA A 27 -6.33 -8.80 -23.38
N TRP A 28 -5.09 -9.29 -23.51
CA TRP A 28 -4.75 -10.51 -24.24
C TRP A 28 -3.87 -11.43 -23.38
N PRO A 29 -4.47 -12.20 -22.46
CA PRO A 29 -3.74 -13.08 -21.55
C PRO A 29 -3.07 -14.26 -22.26
N HIS A 30 -3.57 -14.68 -23.43
CA HIS A 30 -2.98 -15.77 -24.20
C HIS A 30 -1.54 -15.45 -24.63
N LEU A 31 -1.25 -14.20 -25.04
CA LEU A 31 0.10 -13.76 -25.39
C LEU A 31 1.08 -13.95 -24.23
N PHE A 32 0.62 -13.72 -23.00
CA PHE A 32 1.43 -13.92 -21.80
C PHE A 32 1.70 -15.41 -21.56
N VAL A 33 0.68 -16.26 -21.66
CA VAL A 33 0.83 -17.72 -21.48
C VAL A 33 1.74 -18.31 -22.55
N ASP A 34 1.57 -17.93 -23.82
CA ASP A 34 2.35 -18.43 -24.94
C ASP A 34 3.82 -17.98 -24.85
N PHE A 35 4.07 -16.73 -24.43
CA PHE A 35 5.42 -16.22 -24.19
C PHE A 35 6.14 -17.02 -23.10
N PHE A 36 5.47 -17.30 -21.97
CA PHE A 36 6.05 -18.10 -20.89
C PHE A 36 6.22 -19.57 -21.29
N ALA A 37 5.30 -20.13 -22.08
CA ALA A 37 5.40 -21.48 -22.60
C ALA A 37 6.60 -21.65 -23.54
N TYR A 38 6.88 -20.66 -24.39
CA TYR A 38 8.10 -20.63 -25.22
C TYR A 38 9.38 -20.63 -24.37
N LEU A 39 9.34 -20.02 -23.19
CA LEU A 39 10.44 -20.03 -22.24
C LEU A 39 10.53 -21.32 -21.40
N GLY A 40 9.67 -22.32 -21.68
CA GLY A 40 9.62 -23.60 -21.00
C GLY A 40 8.78 -23.61 -19.71
N ILE A 41 8.01 -22.54 -19.44
CA ILE A 41 7.18 -22.41 -18.24
C ILE A 41 5.71 -22.57 -18.62
N THR A 42 5.08 -23.65 -18.17
CA THR A 42 3.66 -23.89 -18.40
C THR A 42 2.83 -23.25 -17.29
N ILE A 43 1.98 -22.30 -17.66
CA ILE A 43 1.05 -21.65 -16.74
C ILE A 43 -0.33 -22.31 -16.90
N THR A 44 -0.81 -22.96 -15.84
CA THR A 44 -2.05 -23.75 -15.84
C THR A 44 -3.21 -23.08 -15.10
N PHE A 45 -2.94 -22.02 -14.36
CA PHE A 45 -3.91 -21.27 -13.56
C PHE A 45 -4.44 -20.04 -14.30
N ASP A 46 -5.61 -19.54 -13.88
CA ASP A 46 -6.26 -18.38 -14.48
C ASP A 46 -5.45 -17.09 -14.28
N VAL A 47 -4.63 -16.75 -15.28
CA VAL A 47 -3.73 -15.60 -15.27
C VAL A 47 -4.49 -14.31 -15.02
N ARG A 48 -5.63 -14.10 -15.70
CA ARG A 48 -6.43 -12.86 -15.56
C ARG A 48 -6.91 -12.66 -14.13
N PHE A 49 -7.41 -13.74 -13.52
CA PHE A 49 -7.92 -13.69 -12.15
C PHE A 49 -6.79 -13.31 -11.20
N TRP A 50 -5.65 -13.99 -11.27
CA TRP A 50 -4.51 -13.73 -10.38
C TRP A 50 -3.87 -12.36 -10.61
N LEU A 51 -3.80 -11.90 -11.87
CA LEU A 51 -3.25 -10.58 -12.22
C LEU A 51 -4.02 -9.43 -11.56
N ILE A 52 -5.34 -9.59 -11.40
CA ILE A 52 -6.22 -8.63 -10.73
C ILE A 52 -6.29 -8.89 -9.22
N ALA A 53 -6.39 -10.16 -8.83
CA ALA A 53 -6.57 -10.56 -7.44
C ALA A 53 -5.40 -10.14 -6.57
N ILE A 54 -4.15 -10.28 -7.04
CA ILE A 54 -2.95 -9.91 -6.27
C ILE A 54 -2.95 -8.42 -5.87
N PRO A 55 -3.01 -7.44 -6.79
CA PRO A 55 -2.96 -6.03 -6.41
C PRO A 55 -4.16 -5.61 -5.56
N VAL A 56 -5.36 -6.12 -5.87
CA VAL A 56 -6.56 -5.87 -5.06
C VAL A 56 -6.42 -6.44 -3.66
N PHE A 57 -5.90 -7.65 -3.53
CA PHE A 57 -5.64 -8.30 -2.24
C PHE A 57 -4.63 -7.51 -1.41
N ILE A 58 -3.52 -7.07 -2.01
CA ILE A 58 -2.51 -6.25 -1.32
C ILE A 58 -3.13 -4.94 -0.82
N ALA A 59 -3.89 -4.24 -1.68
CA ALA A 59 -4.57 -3.01 -1.30
C ALA A 59 -5.57 -3.25 -0.16
N PHE A 60 -6.34 -4.33 -0.23
CA PHE A 60 -7.31 -4.69 0.79
C PHE A 60 -6.65 -5.01 2.14
N ILE A 61 -5.58 -5.81 2.14
CA ILE A 61 -4.80 -6.11 3.36
C ILE A 61 -4.20 -4.84 3.95
N ALA A 62 -3.70 -3.91 3.13
CA ALA A 62 -3.19 -2.63 3.62
C ALA A 62 -4.27 -1.81 4.34
N VAL A 63 -5.49 -1.76 3.80
CA VAL A 63 -6.63 -1.09 4.45
C VAL A 63 -7.00 -1.78 5.77
N LEU A 64 -7.09 -3.10 5.78
CA LEU A 64 -7.36 -3.86 7.01
C LEU A 64 -6.28 -3.66 8.07
N PHE A 65 -5.01 -3.59 7.66
CA PHE A 65 -3.90 -3.33 8.56
C PHE A 65 -4.02 -1.96 9.23
N ILE A 66 -4.43 -0.92 8.49
CA ILE A 66 -4.71 0.40 9.07
C ILE A 66 -5.84 0.31 10.10
N GLY A 67 -6.95 -0.36 9.79
CA GLY A 67 -8.07 -0.54 10.72
C GLY A 67 -7.67 -1.32 11.97
N ALA A 68 -6.89 -2.39 11.81
CA ALA A 68 -6.35 -3.18 12.91
C ALA A 68 -5.40 -2.36 13.79
N TRP A 69 -4.55 -1.52 13.19
CA TRP A 69 -3.67 -0.62 13.92
C TRP A 69 -4.44 0.41 14.75
N ILE A 70 -5.46 1.05 14.16
CA ILE A 70 -6.31 2.01 14.88
C ILE A 70 -7.03 1.31 16.04
N GLY A 71 -7.65 0.15 15.78
CA GLY A 71 -8.32 -0.65 16.81
C GLY A 71 -7.37 -1.05 17.94
N TRP A 72 -6.14 -1.45 17.60
CA TRP A 72 -5.09 -1.75 18.57
C TRP A 72 -4.76 -0.54 19.44
N THR A 73 -4.53 0.63 18.82
CA THR A 73 -4.22 1.85 19.58
C THR A 73 -5.35 2.23 20.54
N MET A 74 -6.62 2.16 20.12
CA MET A 74 -7.76 2.44 21.01
C MET A 74 -7.89 1.44 22.15
N ALA A 75 -7.62 0.15 21.89
CA ALA A 75 -7.66 -0.89 22.92
C ALA A 75 -6.53 -0.73 23.96
N THR A 76 -5.37 -0.22 23.55
CA THR A 76 -4.21 -0.04 24.42
C THR A 76 -4.08 1.36 25.01
N THR A 77 -4.87 2.34 24.55
CA THR A 77 -4.92 3.68 25.16
C THR A 77 -5.95 3.68 26.30
N PRO A 78 -5.53 3.88 27.56
CA PRO A 78 -6.45 4.16 28.64
C PRO A 78 -7.27 5.41 28.27
N PRO A 79 -8.57 5.45 28.59
CA PRO A 79 -9.38 6.62 28.34
C PRO A 79 -8.68 7.86 28.93
N PRO A 80 -8.59 8.97 28.17
CA PRO A 80 -7.94 10.18 28.65
C PRO A 80 -8.57 10.58 29.99
N LYS A 81 -7.73 10.93 30.97
CA LYS A 81 -8.20 11.39 32.29
C LYS A 81 -9.20 12.55 32.10
N PRO A 82 -10.25 12.63 32.93
CA PRO A 82 -11.19 13.75 32.90
C PRO A 82 -10.44 15.07 32.98
N ILE A 83 -10.86 16.03 32.15
CA ILE A 83 -10.20 17.33 31.95
C ILE A 83 -10.00 18.09 33.27
N GLU A 84 -10.88 17.86 34.27
CA GLU A 84 -10.85 18.48 35.58
C GLU A 84 -9.55 18.23 36.35
N GLU A 85 -9.00 17.00 36.33
CA GLU A 85 -7.75 16.66 37.02
C GLU A 85 -6.51 17.27 36.34
N ILE A 86 -6.55 17.38 35.00
CA ILE A 86 -5.44 17.96 34.21
C ILE A 86 -5.37 19.49 34.42
N THR A 87 -6.52 20.16 34.52
CA THR A 87 -6.56 21.59 34.84
C THR A 87 -6.06 21.89 36.25
N SER A 88 -6.39 21.06 37.24
CA SER A 88 -5.91 21.26 38.62
C SER A 88 -4.41 21.01 38.76
N GLU A 89 -3.86 19.98 38.10
CA GLU A 89 -2.42 19.69 38.10
C GLU A 89 -1.62 20.83 37.42
N MET A 90 -2.11 21.39 36.31
CA MET A 90 -1.50 22.53 35.62
C MET A 90 -1.60 23.85 36.40
N GLU A 91 -2.61 24.00 37.26
CA GLU A 91 -2.84 25.21 38.08
C GLU A 91 -2.03 25.16 39.37
N GLU A 92 -1.83 23.97 39.97
CA GLU A 92 -0.87 23.76 41.07
C GLU A 92 0.58 23.97 40.62
N GLU A 93 1.00 23.46 39.45
CA GLU A 93 2.36 23.63 38.94
C GLU A 93 2.68 25.12 38.69
N LYS A 94 1.74 25.89 38.13
CA LYS A 94 1.87 27.34 37.92
C LYS A 94 1.83 28.18 39.20
N THR A 95 1.27 27.66 40.29
CA THR A 95 1.20 28.35 41.58
C THR A 95 2.45 28.06 42.43
N SER A 96 3.18 26.99 42.11
CA SER A 96 4.42 26.61 42.76
C SER A 96 5.70 27.22 42.15
N GLU A 97 5.57 28.04 41.09
CA GLU A 97 6.66 28.80 40.45
C GLU A 97 6.66 30.29 40.84
#